data_AF-A0A2U1K3E6-F1
#
_entry.id   AF-A0A2U1K3E6-F1
#
_cell.length_a   1.000
_cell.length_b   1.000
_cell.length_c   1.000
_cell.angle_alpha   90.00
_cell.angle_beta   90.00
_cell.angle_gamma   90.00
#
_symmetry.space_group_name_H-M   'P 1'
#
loop_
_entity.id
_entity.type
_entity.pdbx_description
1 polymer ?
#
loop_
_entity_poly.entity_id
_entity_poly.type
_entity_poly.pdbx_seq_one_letter_code
_entity_poly.pdbx_strand_id
1 'polypeptide(L)'
;MLLFLVLFFGIGFILNMLLRSTWIMAVVYPLIVVMIVDNVRFYEYVTNPGPAFSDLAARLTGLAVADILILSFGFIGTIIAGIAIRMLRVRGYQMF
;
A
#
# COMPACT_ATOMS: atom_id res chain seq x y z
N MET A 1 10.93 -6.06 -9.27
CA MET A 1 10.35 -6.63 -8.04
C MET A 1 11.10 -6.19 -6.80
N LEU A 2 12.39 -6.54 -6.64
CA LEU A 2 13.21 -6.10 -5.50
C LEU A 2 13.24 -4.58 -5.30
N LEU A 3 13.43 -3.82 -6.38
CA LEU A 3 13.48 -2.35 -6.33
C LEU A 3 12.22 -1.76 -5.68
N PHE A 4 11.03 -2.19 -6.12
CA PHE A 4 9.76 -1.71 -5.58
C PHE A 4 9.57 -2.07 -4.11
N LEU A 5 9.96 -3.28 -3.71
CA LEU A 5 9.95 -3.68 -2.31
C LEU A 5 10.83 -2.75 -1.47
N VAL A 6 12.08 -2.52 -1.89
CA VAL A 6 13.03 -1.64 -1.16
C VAL A 6 12.54 -0.19 -1.14
N LEU A 7 11.99 0.31 -2.25
CA LEU A 7 11.47 1.67 -2.36
C LEU A 7 10.30 1.90 -1.39
N PHE A 8 9.28 1.04 -1.44
CA PHE A 8 8.10 1.17 -0.56
C PHE A 8 8.41 0.87 0.90
N PHE A 9 9.37 -0.02 1.16
CA PHE A 9 9.94 -0.16 2.49
C PHE A 9 10.56 1.16 2.99
N GLY A 10 11.43 1.79 2.18
CA GLY A 10 12.12 3.03 2.56
C GLY A 10 11.16 4.19 2.80
N ILE A 11 10.23 4.43 1.88
CA ILE A 11 9.21 5.48 2.02
C ILE A 11 8.31 5.19 3.23
N GLY A 12 7.86 3.94 3.39
CA GLY A 12 7.03 3.54 4.51
C GLY A 12 7.73 3.70 5.87
N PHE A 13 9.02 3.40 5.91
CA PHE A 13 9.84 3.56 7.11
C PHE A 13 9.95 5.03 7.51
N ILE A 14 10.31 5.91 6.57
CA ILE A 14 10.44 7.36 6.82
C ILE A 14 9.11 7.96 7.26
N LEU A 15 8.02 7.64 6.55
CA LEU A 15 6.70 8.19 6.84
C LEU A 15 6.18 7.74 8.22
N ASN A 16 6.38 6.47 8.57
CA ASN A 16 6.00 5.95 9.88
C ASN A 16 6.86 6.53 11.03
N MET A 17 8.15 6.81 10.79
CA MET A 17 8.98 7.53 11.76
C MET A 17 8.46 8.96 11.98
N LEU A 18 8.18 9.70 10.90
CA LEU A 18 7.78 11.11 10.97
C LEU A 18 6.38 11.29 11.57
N LEU A 19 5.42 10.43 11.20
CA LEU A 19 4.05 10.49 11.70
C LEU A 19 3.85 9.81 13.06
N ARG A 20 4.94 9.33 13.69
CA ARG A 20 4.91 8.57 14.95
C ARG A 20 3.87 7.45 14.94
N SER A 21 3.65 6.82 13.78
CA SER A 21 2.70 5.72 13.60
C SER A 21 3.37 4.49 13.01
N THR A 22 2.83 3.31 13.25
CA THR A 22 3.44 2.04 12.83
C THR A 22 2.90 1.50 11.52
N TRP A 23 1.62 1.74 11.22
CA TRP A 23 0.92 1.03 10.15
C TRP A 23 0.32 1.95 9.08
N ILE A 24 0.57 3.26 9.13
CA ILE A 24 -0.04 4.22 8.19
C ILE A 24 0.23 3.80 6.76
N MET A 25 1.49 3.53 6.41
CA MET A 25 1.79 3.18 5.02
C MET A 25 1.17 1.86 4.57
N ALA A 26 1.06 0.86 5.46
CA ALA A 26 0.41 -0.40 5.11
C ALA A 26 -1.12 -0.23 4.90
N VAL A 27 -1.75 0.72 5.59
CA VAL A 27 -3.19 1.01 5.42
C VAL A 27 -3.45 1.89 4.20
N VAL A 28 -2.59 2.87 3.94
CA VAL A 28 -2.72 3.82 2.83
C VAL A 28 -2.35 3.17 1.49
N TYR A 29 -1.42 2.22 1.48
CA TYR A 29 -0.94 1.62 0.23
C TYR A 29 -2.05 0.94 -0.60
N PRO A 30 -2.93 0.07 -0.05
CA PRO A 30 -4.06 -0.49 -0.80
C PRO A 30 -4.97 0.58 -1.43
N LEU A 31 -5.18 1.71 -0.74
CA LEU A 31 -5.97 2.82 -1.28
C LEU A 31 -5.27 3.45 -2.49
N ILE A 32 -3.94 3.62 -2.44
CA ILE A 32 -3.14 4.09 -3.58
C ILE A 32 -3.22 3.09 -4.74
N VAL A 33 -3.14 1.78 -4.47
CA VAL A 33 -3.25 0.75 -5.52
C VAL A 33 -4.59 0.83 -6.23
N VAL A 34 -5.69 0.92 -5.49
CA VAL A 34 -7.04 1.07 -6.07
C VAL A 34 -7.11 2.35 -6.92
N MET A 35 -6.56 3.46 -6.43
CA MET A 35 -6.55 4.74 -7.13
C MET A 35 -5.72 4.72 -8.43
N ILE A 36 -4.69 3.89 -8.52
CA ILE A 36 -3.84 3.75 -9.71
C ILE A 36 -4.47 2.80 -10.73
N VAL A 37 -5.00 1.67 -10.25
CA VAL A 37 -5.56 0.62 -11.11
C VAL A 37 -6.91 1.05 -11.69
N ASP A 38 -7.69 1.80 -10.92
CA ASP A 38 -9.01 2.21 -11.34
C ASP A 38 -9.03 3.62 -11.93
N ASN A 39 -9.75 3.78 -13.04
CA ASN A 39 -10.07 5.08 -13.63
C ASN A 39 -11.41 5.65 -13.12
N VAL A 40 -12.11 4.89 -12.27
CA VAL A 40 -13.39 5.30 -11.70
C VAL A 40 -13.18 6.28 -10.54
N ARG A 41 -14.03 7.31 -10.50
CA ARG A 41 -13.97 8.34 -9.45
C ARG A 41 -14.41 7.72 -8.11
N PHE A 42 -13.68 8.01 -7.03
CA PHE A 42 -13.95 7.49 -5.67
C PHE A 42 -15.42 7.55 -5.21
N TYR A 43 -16.21 8.51 -5.71
CA TYR A 43 -17.63 8.64 -5.39
C TYR A 43 -18.49 7.46 -5.89
N GLU A 44 -18.12 6.81 -6.99
CA GLU A 44 -18.88 5.69 -7.57
C GLU A 44 -18.84 4.43 -6.70
N TYR A 45 -17.77 4.23 -5.92
CA TYR A 45 -17.68 3.17 -4.91
C TYR A 45 -18.69 3.32 -3.78
N VAL A 46 -19.10 4.56 -3.48
CA VAL A 46 -20.06 4.87 -2.41
C VAL A 46 -21.48 4.90 -2.96
N THR A 47 -21.69 5.40 -4.17
CA THR A 47 -23.03 5.46 -4.79
C THR A 47 -23.46 4.16 -5.44
N ASN A 48 -22.55 3.36 -6.00
CA ASN A 48 -22.84 2.10 -6.69
C ASN A 48 -21.75 1.04 -6.41
N PRO A 49 -21.69 0.48 -5.18
CA PRO A 49 -20.63 -0.44 -4.79
C PRO A 49 -20.62 -1.74 -5.62
N GLY A 50 -21.78 -2.29 -5.95
CA GLY A 50 -21.91 -3.57 -6.68
C GLY A 50 -21.12 -3.62 -8.00
N PRO A 51 -21.46 -2.78 -9.00
CA PRO A 51 -20.77 -2.77 -10.29
C PRO A 51 -19.32 -2.26 -10.19
N ALA A 52 -19.02 -1.34 -9.28
CA ALA A 52 -17.66 -0.81 -9.10
C ALA A 52 -16.68 -1.90 -8.65
N PHE A 53 -17.06 -2.76 -7.70
CA PHE A 53 -16.20 -3.86 -7.27
C PHE A 53 -16.02 -4.94 -8.36
N SER A 54 -17.04 -5.24 -9.17
CA SER A 54 -16.89 -6.19 -10.28
C SER A 54 -15.98 -5.67 -11.39
N ASP A 55 -16.08 -4.38 -11.71
CA ASP A 55 -15.23 -3.75 -12.73
C ASP A 55 -13.77 -3.67 -12.26
N LEU A 56 -13.54 -3.39 -10.97
CA LEU A 56 -12.20 -3.43 -10.39
C LEU A 56 -11.59 -4.83 -10.45
N ALA A 57 -12.38 -5.86 -10.14
CA ALA A 57 -11.93 -7.25 -10.23
C ALA A 57 -11.59 -7.64 -11.68
N ALA A 58 -12.44 -7.29 -12.65
CA ALA A 58 -12.19 -7.54 -14.07
C ALA A 58 -10.90 -6.85 -14.55
N ARG A 59 -10.69 -5.59 -14.14
CA ARG A 59 -9.47 -4.84 -14.44
C ARG A 59 -8.23 -5.46 -13.80
N LEU A 60 -8.30 -5.85 -12.52
CA LEU A 60 -7.21 -6.53 -11.82
C LEU A 60 -6.81 -7.84 -12.49
N THR A 61 -7.77 -8.61 -13.03
CA THR A 61 -7.47 -9.83 -13.80
C THR A 61 -6.93 -9.56 -15.20
N GLY A 62 -7.20 -8.37 -15.75
CA GLY A 62 -6.67 -7.92 -17.03
C GLY A 62 -5.29 -7.26 -16.96
N LEU A 63 -4.78 -6.98 -15.75
CA LEU A 63 -3.43 -6.43 -15.56
C LEU A 63 -2.36 -7.43 -16.01
N ALA A 64 -1.26 -6.91 -16.55
CA ALA A 64 -0.12 -7.75 -16.83
C ALA A 64 0.40 -8.39 -15.54
N VAL A 65 0.85 -9.65 -15.62
CA VAL A 65 1.40 -10.38 -14.47
C VAL A 65 2.54 -9.59 -13.81
N ALA A 66 3.33 -8.86 -14.60
CA ALA A 66 4.38 -7.99 -14.10
C ALA A 66 3.86 -6.88 -13.17
N ASP A 67 2.72 -6.26 -13.48
CA ASP A 67 2.14 -5.17 -12.70
C ASP A 67 1.61 -5.69 -11.36
N ILE A 68 0.92 -6.83 -11.38
CA ILE A 68 0.45 -7.53 -10.18
C ILE A 68 1.63 -7.87 -9.26
N LEU A 69 2.74 -8.36 -9.83
CA LEU A 69 3.95 -8.64 -9.07
C LEU A 69 4.57 -7.36 -8.50
N ILE A 70 4.60 -6.25 -9.25
CA ILE A 70 5.13 -4.97 -8.74
C ILE A 70 4.30 -4.47 -7.54
N LEU A 71 2.97 -4.47 -7.67
CA LEU A 71 2.04 -4.01 -6.64
C LEU A 71 2.12 -4.88 -5.37
N SER A 72 2.19 -6.21 -5.53
CA SER A 72 2.32 -7.13 -4.40
C SER A 72 3.65 -6.96 -3.66
N PHE A 73 4.78 -6.86 -4.38
CA PHE A 73 6.09 -6.64 -3.76
C PHE A 73 6.18 -5.27 -3.07
N GLY A 74 5.55 -4.24 -3.63
CA GLY A 74 5.44 -2.94 -3.00
C GLY A 74 4.64 -3.00 -1.70
N PHE A 75 3.50 -3.69 -1.70
CA PHE A 75 2.68 -3.88 -0.49
C PHE A 75 3.46 -4.63 0.60
N ILE A 76 4.14 -5.72 0.25
CA ILE A 76 5.02 -6.45 1.16
C ILE A 76 6.08 -5.51 1.77
N GLY A 77 6.69 -4.64 0.96
CA GLY A 77 7.64 -3.63 1.45
C GLY A 77 7.05 -2.72 2.52
N THR A 78 5.81 -2.25 2.36
CA THR A 78 5.13 -1.41 3.37
C THR A 78 4.83 -2.15 4.67
N ILE A 79 4.47 -3.43 4.59
CA ILE A 79 4.22 -4.29 5.77
C ILE A 79 5.54 -4.49 6.54
N ILE A 80 6.63 -4.80 5.84
CA ILE A 80 7.95 -4.98 6.46
C ILE A 80 8.38 -3.68 7.15
N ALA A 81 8.13 -2.52 6.54
CA ALA A 81 8.41 -1.23 7.16
C ALA A 81 7.61 -1.03 8.46
N GLY A 82 6.32 -1.39 8.48
CA GLY A 82 5.51 -1.30 9.68
C GLY A 82 5.98 -2.22 10.81
N ILE A 83 6.39 -3.44 10.47
CA ILE A 83 6.99 -4.40 11.41
C ILE A 83 8.29 -3.82 11.99
N ALA A 84 9.18 -3.28 11.14
CA ALA A 84 10.45 -2.70 11.56
C ALA A 84 10.24 -1.52 12.54
N ILE A 85 9.31 -0.61 12.24
CA ILE A 85 9.01 0.54 13.11
C ILE A 85 8.41 0.09 14.44
N ARG A 86 7.49 -0.89 14.42
CA ARG A 86 6.94 -1.47 15.65
C ARG A 86 8.05 -2.05 16.52
N MET A 87 9.00 -2.76 15.92
CA MET A 87 10.14 -3.34 16.63
C MET A 87 11.04 -2.25 17.26
N LEU A 88 11.35 -1.19 16.51
CA LEU A 88 12.15 -0.07 17.02
C LEU A 88 11.46 0.67 18.17
N ARG A 89 10.13 0.86 18.07
CA ARG A 89 9.32 1.52 19.11
C ARG A 89 9.31 0.74 20.42
N VAL A 90 9.14 -0.57 20.36
CA VAL A 90 9.15 -1.43 21.55
C VAL A 90 10.53 -1.45 22.22
N ARG A 91 11.60 -1.22 21.45
CA ARG A 91 12.98 -1.14 21.96
C ARG A 91 13.39 0.25 22.47
N GLY A 92 12.46 1.19 22.58
CA GLY A 92 12.72 2.52 23.11
C GLY A 92 13.52 3.44 22.18
N TYR A 93 13.59 3.13 20.89
CA TYR A 93 14.20 4.03 19.92
C TYR A 93 13.41 5.35 19.89
N GLN A 94 14.10 6.46 20.14
CA GLN A 94 13.50 7.78 19.94
C GLN A 94 13.26 7.98 18.46
N MET A 95 12.00 7.84 18.06
CA MET A 95 11.55 8.37 16.79
C MET A 95 11.66 9.90 16.89
N PHE A 96 12.15 10.52 15.81
CA PHE A 96 12.22 11.96 15.64
C PHE A 96 10.94 12.69 16.12
#